data_AF-A0A5C1A4M8-F1
#
_entry.id   AF-A0A5C1A4M8-F1
#
_cell.length_a   1.000
_cell.length_b   1.000
_cell.length_c   1.000
_cell.angle_alpha   90.00
_cell.angle_beta   90.00
_cell.angle_gamma   90.00
#
_symmetry.space_group_name_H-M   'P 1'
#
loop_
_entity.id
_entity.type
_entity.pdbx_description
1 polymer ?
#
loop_
_entity_poly.entity_id
_entity_poly.type
_entity_poly.pdbx_seq_one_letter_code
_entity_poly.pdbx_strand_id
1 'polypeptide(L)'
;MPLMILGIVLGTLAEAVGFVLWRREVDHGDSISGMPWLLAGGLVGWALTAVLVIVSPASHPRRTGRIPFCLFVLFLLAAGKVLLWLIWGYLIPHVGLTVATLALIVGFHLKHAIAVRTVTGRSFQPTLWNPITVLSTLAASGGGAVWIAADAAGRPELAAVLWFVYAVVENLLQFLAGGLYEPPAHAQSPFSIVTEIRGRAVPALKQYLGPLGANLLGVRGRFSPYTRLHFCSFILIERGEQGDGTLVFEGNIDGPALSFLEDLATRDRDFLNAVYEGADGFPGPTTSPRAVADFLAENDYGAAALYVGQPGATREQIERDQALRVLVEAELDQNRAKYQKPTADACRAELQAFVRSQPGLAWVDQLVPTLWRVQFGMNVLYAALAGIVIGLIGYGWGLAAFDGPKALAVAVAVVVVGLIFVALSYVVWLRGREETDPQNRVVIPLSAIQKLQGHEDTQLQNHLVSITNVKAGWLRLLTLRAVLVAINLLARFVATRGDLSGIVTIHFARWVVLAPPGQTPRLLFLSNYDGSWENYLGEFVDRASNGLTAVWSNTQLAARQGFPHTDWLFLRGGSRDEQWFKNYARLSQRTDLLWFSAYPHLSMKHIANNREFRLGLSGELTDAARWLQRL
;
A
#
# COMPACT_ATOMS: atom_id res chain seq x y z
N MET A 1 34.69 -42.25 6.77
CA MET A 1 34.14 -40.89 6.97
C MET A 1 33.56 -40.40 5.65
N PRO A 2 32.24 -40.18 5.51
CA PRO A 2 31.74 -39.43 4.38
C PRO A 2 31.62 -37.95 4.74
N LEU A 3 32.18 -37.09 3.90
CA LEU A 3 32.13 -35.64 3.99
C LEU A 3 30.68 -35.16 4.00
N MET A 4 30.28 -34.46 5.06
CA MET A 4 29.02 -33.72 5.14
C MET A 4 29.29 -32.31 4.58
N ILE A 5 28.83 -32.01 3.38
CA ILE A 5 28.94 -30.65 2.82
C ILE A 5 27.81 -29.83 3.44
N LEU A 6 28.15 -28.97 4.40
CA LEU A 6 27.27 -27.95 4.94
C LEU A 6 27.35 -26.72 4.01
N GLY A 7 26.42 -26.60 3.07
CA GLY A 7 26.30 -25.40 2.23
C GLY A 7 25.52 -24.31 2.95
N ILE A 8 26.15 -23.18 3.26
CA ILE A 8 25.45 -21.99 3.78
C ILE A 8 24.89 -21.20 2.60
N VAL A 9 23.56 -21.16 2.45
CA VAL A 9 22.90 -20.23 1.54
C VAL A 9 22.64 -18.93 2.30
N LEU A 10 23.45 -17.91 2.04
CA LEU A 10 23.19 -16.54 2.49
C LEU A 10 22.10 -15.92 1.62
N GLY A 11 20.84 -16.15 1.99
CA GLY A 11 19.70 -15.41 1.46
C GLY A 11 19.70 -13.98 2.02
N THR A 12 19.72 -12.99 1.13
CA THR A 12 19.82 -11.57 1.49
C THR A 12 18.57 -11.08 2.23
N LEU A 13 18.74 -10.82 3.54
CA LEU A 13 18.04 -9.83 4.37
C LEU A 13 16.50 -9.72 4.24
N ALA A 14 15.81 -10.73 4.75
CA ALA A 14 14.62 -10.58 5.59
C ALA A 14 14.43 -11.88 6.41
N GLU A 15 15.06 -11.95 7.59
CA GLU A 15 14.77 -12.91 8.67
C GLU A 15 14.67 -14.41 8.32
N ALA A 16 15.67 -14.96 7.63
CA ALA A 16 15.86 -16.41 7.59
C ALA A 16 17.34 -16.79 7.41
N VAL A 17 17.91 -17.51 8.39
CA VAL A 17 19.12 -18.32 8.19
C VAL A 17 18.64 -19.75 7.95
N GLY A 18 18.68 -20.22 6.71
CA GLY A 18 18.34 -21.59 6.37
C GLY A 18 19.56 -22.51 6.42
N PHE A 19 19.49 -23.58 7.21
CA PHE A 19 20.44 -24.69 7.12
C PHE A 19 19.90 -25.78 6.20
N VAL A 20 20.70 -26.21 5.23
CA VAL A 20 20.45 -27.42 4.44
C VAL A 20 21.25 -28.56 5.05
N LEU A 21 20.56 -29.51 5.69
CA LEU A 21 21.17 -30.75 6.18
C LEU A 21 20.97 -31.85 5.14
N TRP A 22 22.05 -32.40 4.62
CA TRP A 22 22.00 -33.56 3.75
C TRP A 22 22.46 -34.79 4.53
N ARG A 23 21.59 -35.81 4.66
CA ARG A 23 22.00 -37.11 5.22
C ARG A 23 22.06 -38.14 4.09
N ARG A 24 23.24 -38.72 3.90
CA ARG A 24 23.45 -39.87 3.02
C ARG A 24 23.19 -41.15 3.82
N GLU A 25 22.10 -41.86 3.54
CA GLU A 25 22.00 -43.28 3.89
C GLU A 25 22.34 -44.09 2.65
N VAL A 26 23.31 -45.00 2.79
CA VAL A 26 23.63 -45.99 1.76
C VAL A 26 23.06 -47.29 2.27
N ASP A 27 22.11 -47.85 1.53
CA ASP A 27 21.99 -49.30 1.41
C ASP A 27 21.44 -49.68 0.04
N HIS A 28 21.90 -50.84 -0.43
CA HIS A 28 21.99 -51.27 -1.81
C HIS A 28 20.68 -51.30 -2.61
N GLY A 29 20.68 -50.67 -3.79
CA GLY A 29 19.74 -50.94 -4.89
C GLY A 29 18.98 -49.72 -5.41
N ASP A 30 19.54 -49.07 -6.44
CA ASP A 30 18.88 -48.19 -7.43
C ASP A 30 17.67 -47.36 -6.98
N SER A 31 17.90 -46.39 -6.10
CA SER A 31 17.27 -45.06 -6.14
C SER A 31 17.97 -44.10 -5.18
N ILE A 32 18.35 -42.92 -5.67
CA ILE A 32 18.86 -41.82 -4.84
C ILE A 32 17.66 -40.94 -4.49
N SER A 33 17.21 -40.98 -3.23
CA SER A 33 16.28 -39.97 -2.71
C SER A 33 17.00 -39.12 -1.66
N GLY A 34 17.31 -37.88 -2.01
CA GLY A 34 17.79 -36.85 -1.07
C GLY A 34 16.80 -35.70 -1.06
N MET A 35 16.36 -35.26 0.12
CA MET A 35 15.41 -34.17 0.29
C MET A 35 16.11 -33.00 0.99
N PRO A 36 16.13 -31.77 0.42
CA PRO A 36 16.74 -30.61 1.06
C PRO A 36 15.89 -30.11 2.24
N TRP A 37 16.55 -29.72 3.31
CA TRP A 37 15.95 -29.13 4.52
C TRP A 37 16.14 -27.62 4.46
N LEU A 38 15.15 -26.82 4.84
CA LEU A 38 15.33 -25.38 5.02
C LEU A 38 14.51 -24.93 6.23
N LEU A 39 15.19 -24.52 7.31
CA LEU A 39 14.57 -23.92 8.49
C LEU A 39 14.59 -22.39 8.31
N ALA A 40 13.43 -21.78 8.08
CA ALA A 40 13.27 -20.31 8.06
C ALA A 40 12.16 -19.94 9.05
N GLY A 41 12.43 -19.01 9.97
CA GLY A 41 11.45 -18.58 10.97
C GLY A 41 11.71 -17.16 11.50
N GLY A 42 10.67 -16.32 11.42
CA GLY A 42 10.55 -15.02 12.08
C GLY A 42 9.27 -14.95 12.93
N LEU A 43 9.25 -14.05 13.93
CA LEU A 43 8.33 -14.06 15.08
C LEU A 43 6.83 -13.81 14.79
N VAL A 44 6.39 -13.55 13.55
CA VAL A 44 4.98 -13.15 13.25
C VAL A 44 4.36 -13.82 12.02
N GLY A 45 4.96 -14.85 11.43
CA GLY A 45 4.28 -15.58 10.34
C GLY A 45 5.10 -16.74 9.77
N TRP A 46 4.52 -17.93 9.76
CA TRP A 46 5.17 -19.11 9.19
C TRP A 46 4.81 -19.28 7.72
N ALA A 47 5.81 -19.36 6.85
CA ALA A 47 5.72 -20.18 5.65
C ALA A 47 6.19 -21.58 6.03
N LEU A 48 5.29 -22.40 6.58
CA LEU A 48 5.59 -23.79 6.94
C LEU A 48 5.17 -24.70 5.79
N THR A 49 6.15 -25.23 5.05
CA THR A 49 5.99 -26.46 4.29
C THR A 49 6.00 -27.60 5.31
N ALA A 50 4.84 -28.13 5.70
CA ALA A 50 4.75 -29.12 6.76
C ALA A 50 5.34 -30.48 6.33
N VAL A 51 6.13 -31.09 7.22
CA VAL A 51 6.46 -32.52 7.20
C VAL A 51 5.93 -33.15 8.50
N LEU A 52 5.29 -34.31 8.34
CA LEU A 52 4.66 -35.10 9.40
C LEU A 52 5.70 -35.59 10.42
N VAL A 53 5.48 -35.33 11.71
CA VAL A 53 6.22 -35.96 12.81
C VAL A 53 5.24 -36.84 13.60
N ILE A 54 5.49 -38.15 13.63
CA ILE A 54 4.81 -39.08 14.54
C ILE A 54 5.62 -39.10 15.83
N VAL A 55 5.04 -38.62 16.93
CA VAL A 55 5.63 -38.70 18.27
C VAL A 55 4.78 -39.64 19.13
N SER A 56 5.43 -40.66 19.69
CA SER A 56 4.86 -41.60 20.67
C SER A 56 4.49 -40.88 21.99
N PRO A 57 3.39 -41.25 22.68
CA PRO A 57 2.95 -40.51 23.85
C PRO A 57 3.73 -40.92 25.10
N ALA A 58 4.50 -39.99 25.67
CA ALA A 58 4.86 -40.05 27.10
C ALA A 58 5.04 -38.64 27.72
N SER A 59 4.08 -38.32 28.60
CA SER A 59 4.17 -37.51 29.83
C SER A 59 4.39 -35.97 29.80
N HIS A 60 3.34 -35.29 30.30
CA HIS A 60 3.31 -34.12 31.23
C HIS A 60 2.99 -32.68 30.74
N PRO A 61 2.37 -31.81 31.59
CA PRO A 61 1.07 -31.19 31.29
C PRO A 61 1.01 -29.63 31.23
N ARG A 62 -0.05 -29.16 30.56
CA ARG A 62 -0.81 -27.88 30.68
C ARG A 62 -0.06 -26.53 30.73
N ARG A 63 -0.28 -25.72 29.69
CA ARG A 63 -0.66 -24.28 29.82
C ARG A 63 -1.80 -23.94 28.84
N THR A 64 -2.87 -23.36 29.37
CA THR A 64 -4.10 -22.95 28.69
C THR A 64 -4.03 -21.49 28.25
N GLY A 65 -4.43 -21.20 27.01
CA GLY A 65 -4.78 -19.83 26.56
C GLY A 65 -4.69 -19.63 25.05
N ARG A 66 -5.80 -19.79 24.33
CA ARG A 66 -6.12 -19.30 22.95
C ARG A 66 -5.20 -19.63 21.75
N ILE A 67 -4.04 -20.27 21.94
CA ILE A 67 -3.16 -20.77 20.88
C ILE A 67 -3.71 -21.99 20.06
N PRO A 68 -4.58 -22.89 20.58
CA PRO A 68 -4.89 -24.13 19.86
C PRO A 68 -5.82 -23.98 18.66
N PHE A 69 -6.66 -22.93 18.59
CA PHE A 69 -7.53 -22.72 17.42
C PHE A 69 -6.73 -22.29 16.19
N CYS A 70 -5.79 -21.34 16.35
CA CYS A 70 -4.90 -20.92 15.27
C CYS A 70 -3.98 -22.07 14.81
N LEU A 71 -3.41 -22.85 15.74
CA LEU A 71 -2.59 -24.01 15.40
C LEU A 71 -3.40 -25.12 14.71
N PHE A 72 -4.64 -25.36 15.12
CA PHE A 72 -5.54 -26.33 14.49
C PHE A 72 -5.97 -25.89 13.07
N VAL A 73 -6.29 -24.61 12.89
CA VAL A 73 -6.61 -24.03 11.58
C VAL A 73 -5.37 -24.03 10.67
N LEU A 74 -4.19 -23.69 11.20
CA LEU A 74 -2.91 -23.78 10.47
C LEU A 74 -2.58 -25.23 10.07
N PHE A 75 -2.85 -26.20 10.94
CA PHE A 75 -2.68 -27.63 10.64
C PHE A 75 -3.61 -28.10 9.52
N LEU A 76 -4.89 -27.72 9.55
CA LEU A 76 -5.86 -28.03 8.48
C LEU A 76 -5.50 -27.34 7.15
N LEU A 77 -5.01 -26.10 7.21
CA LEU A 77 -4.53 -25.38 6.03
C LEU A 77 -3.24 -26.00 5.46
N ALA A 78 -2.32 -26.48 6.30
CA ALA A 78 -1.12 -27.18 5.84
C ALA A 78 -1.50 -28.50 5.15
N ALA A 79 -2.35 -29.31 5.78
CA ALA A 79 -2.86 -30.56 5.22
C ALA A 79 -3.60 -30.36 3.89
N GLY A 80 -4.41 -29.30 3.77
CA GLY A 80 -5.12 -28.98 2.53
C GLY A 80 -4.20 -28.54 1.38
N LYS A 81 -3.02 -27.97 1.66
CA LYS A 81 -2.01 -27.62 0.63
C LYS A 81 -1.38 -28.89 0.05
N VAL A 82 -1.00 -29.82 0.92
CA VAL A 82 -0.41 -31.11 0.54
C VAL A 82 -1.42 -31.95 -0.25
N LEU A 83 -2.68 -32.01 0.20
CA LEU A 83 -3.73 -32.74 -0.48
C LEU A 83 -3.98 -32.22 -1.90
N LEU A 84 -3.99 -30.90 -2.11
CA LEU A 84 -4.15 -30.31 -3.45
C LEU A 84 -3.00 -30.71 -4.39
N TRP A 85 -1.76 -30.72 -3.92
CA TRP A 85 -0.61 -31.20 -4.70
C TRP A 85 -0.67 -32.70 -5.01
N LEU A 86 -1.10 -33.53 -4.05
CA LEU A 86 -1.29 -34.97 -4.26
C LEU A 86 -2.41 -35.26 -5.27
N ILE A 87 -3.54 -34.55 -5.17
CA ILE A 87 -4.63 -34.63 -6.13
C ILE A 87 -4.15 -34.20 -7.52
N TRP A 88 -3.39 -33.11 -7.62
CA TRP A 88 -2.83 -32.66 -8.89
C TRP A 88 -1.90 -33.71 -9.51
N GLY A 89 -0.95 -34.26 -8.74
CA GLY A 89 -0.06 -35.32 -9.19
C GLY A 89 -0.80 -36.58 -9.66
N TYR A 90 -1.86 -36.95 -8.93
CA TYR A 90 -2.75 -38.05 -9.32
C TYR A 90 -3.55 -37.74 -10.60
N LEU A 91 -4.00 -36.50 -10.80
CA LEU A 91 -4.80 -36.11 -11.96
C LEU A 91 -3.99 -36.05 -13.26
N ILE A 92 -2.70 -35.74 -13.22
CA ILE A 92 -1.85 -35.63 -14.43
C ILE A 92 -1.98 -36.84 -15.37
N PRO A 93 -1.81 -38.11 -14.92
CA PRO A 93 -1.94 -39.26 -15.80
C PRO A 93 -3.37 -39.54 -16.27
N HIS A 94 -4.41 -38.99 -15.63
CA HIS A 94 -5.81 -39.26 -15.96
C HIS A 94 -6.46 -38.21 -16.85
N VAL A 95 -6.11 -36.93 -16.67
CA VAL A 95 -6.76 -35.80 -17.39
C VAL A 95 -5.76 -34.90 -18.11
N GLY A 96 -4.47 -35.20 -18.02
CA GLY A 96 -3.40 -34.41 -18.63
C GLY A 96 -3.00 -33.18 -17.79
N LEU A 97 -1.76 -32.73 -17.99
CA LEU A 97 -1.12 -31.67 -17.21
C LEU A 97 -1.94 -30.36 -17.20
N THR A 98 -2.47 -29.94 -18.35
CA THR A 98 -3.20 -28.67 -18.47
C THR A 98 -4.49 -28.66 -17.65
N VAL A 99 -5.28 -29.72 -17.74
CA VAL A 99 -6.56 -29.85 -17.01
C VAL A 99 -6.32 -30.05 -15.52
N ALA A 100 -5.33 -30.87 -15.15
CA ALA A 100 -4.91 -31.04 -13.76
C ALA A 100 -4.46 -29.71 -13.15
N THR A 101 -3.67 -28.92 -13.87
CA THR A 101 -3.14 -27.63 -13.39
C THR A 101 -4.25 -26.58 -13.25
N LEU A 102 -5.23 -26.54 -14.16
CA LEU A 102 -6.43 -25.71 -14.00
C LEU A 102 -7.22 -26.08 -12.74
N ALA A 103 -7.41 -27.37 -12.47
CA ALA A 103 -8.08 -27.85 -11.26
C ALA A 103 -7.30 -27.47 -9.98
N LEU A 104 -5.97 -27.53 -10.02
CA LEU A 104 -5.10 -27.11 -8.91
C LEU A 104 -5.24 -25.60 -8.62
N ILE A 105 -5.24 -24.76 -9.66
CA ILE A 105 -5.44 -23.31 -9.54
C ILE A 105 -6.79 -23.01 -8.89
N VAL A 106 -7.87 -23.62 -9.39
CA VAL A 106 -9.21 -23.47 -8.81
C VAL A 106 -9.23 -23.91 -7.35
N GLY A 107 -8.57 -25.03 -7.01
CA GLY A 107 -8.47 -25.54 -5.64
C GLY A 107 -7.74 -24.58 -4.69
N PHE A 108 -6.64 -23.96 -5.13
CA PHE A 108 -5.92 -22.96 -4.34
C PHE A 108 -6.76 -21.70 -4.11
N HIS A 109 -7.47 -21.21 -5.14
CA HIS A 109 -8.35 -20.06 -5.00
C HIS A 109 -9.53 -20.34 -4.05
N LEU A 110 -10.16 -21.51 -4.16
CA LEU A 110 -11.25 -21.92 -3.27
C LEU A 110 -10.78 -22.07 -1.83
N LYS A 111 -9.61 -22.68 -1.63
CA LYS A 111 -8.99 -22.81 -0.29
C LYS A 111 -8.69 -21.44 0.31
N HIS A 112 -8.06 -20.54 -0.45
CA HIS A 112 -7.74 -19.19 0.02
C HIS A 112 -9.02 -18.43 0.38
N ALA A 113 -10.07 -18.53 -0.44
CA ALA A 113 -11.39 -17.97 -0.15
C ALA A 113 -11.99 -18.49 1.17
N ILE A 114 -11.93 -19.81 1.40
CA ILE A 114 -12.40 -20.43 2.65
C ILE A 114 -11.55 -19.93 3.82
N ALA A 115 -10.23 -19.87 3.69
CA ALA A 115 -9.33 -19.39 4.74
C ALA A 115 -9.61 -17.92 5.11
N VAL A 116 -9.74 -17.04 4.11
CA VAL A 116 -10.07 -15.63 4.30
C VAL A 116 -11.43 -15.49 4.98
N ARG A 117 -12.46 -16.20 4.52
CA ARG A 117 -13.78 -16.19 5.18
C ARG A 117 -13.72 -16.67 6.63
N THR A 118 -12.95 -17.72 6.89
CA THR A 118 -12.84 -18.32 8.25
C THR A 118 -12.08 -17.42 9.21
N VAL A 119 -11.05 -16.70 8.73
CA VAL A 119 -10.19 -15.84 9.57
C VAL A 119 -10.77 -14.43 9.71
N THR A 120 -11.34 -13.86 8.65
CA THR A 120 -11.75 -12.44 8.61
C THR A 120 -13.26 -12.24 8.71
N GLY A 121 -14.05 -13.31 8.61
CA GLY A 121 -15.52 -13.24 8.55
C GLY A 121 -16.08 -12.72 7.22
N ARG A 122 -15.22 -12.28 6.27
CA ARG A 122 -15.65 -11.66 5.00
C ARG A 122 -16.22 -12.68 4.00
N SER A 123 -17.24 -12.25 3.26
CA SER A 123 -17.82 -12.99 2.13
C SER A 123 -16.83 -13.13 0.96
N PHE A 124 -17.03 -14.13 0.10
CA PHE A 124 -16.22 -14.33 -1.11
C PHE A 124 -16.30 -13.12 -2.04
N GLN A 125 -15.19 -12.41 -2.24
CA GLN A 125 -15.10 -11.27 -3.13
C GLN A 125 -14.71 -11.73 -4.55
N PRO A 126 -15.44 -11.36 -5.61
CA PRO A 126 -15.10 -11.70 -7.00
C PRO A 126 -13.72 -11.19 -7.44
N THR A 127 -13.20 -10.17 -6.75
CA THR A 127 -11.87 -9.59 -6.97
C THR A 127 -10.71 -10.55 -6.67
N LEU A 128 -10.96 -11.70 -6.02
CA LEU A 128 -10.00 -12.79 -5.87
C LEU A 128 -9.60 -13.45 -7.20
N TRP A 129 -10.39 -13.25 -8.26
CA TRP A 129 -10.05 -13.59 -9.65
C TRP A 129 -9.32 -12.47 -10.39
N ASN A 130 -8.79 -11.47 -9.67
CA ASN A 130 -7.94 -10.46 -10.27
C ASN A 130 -6.85 -11.14 -11.09
N PRO A 131 -6.60 -10.70 -12.35
CA PRO A 131 -5.54 -11.22 -13.19
C PRO A 131 -4.20 -11.38 -12.46
N ILE A 132 -3.86 -10.50 -11.52
CA ILE A 132 -2.62 -10.58 -10.73
C ILE A 132 -2.61 -11.81 -9.81
N THR A 133 -3.72 -12.09 -9.11
CA THR A 133 -3.87 -13.26 -8.23
C THR A 133 -3.94 -14.55 -9.04
N VAL A 134 -4.60 -14.50 -10.21
CA VAL A 134 -4.64 -15.64 -11.13
C VAL A 134 -3.25 -15.91 -11.72
N LEU A 135 -2.52 -14.86 -12.11
CA LEU A 135 -1.14 -14.94 -12.60
C LEU A 135 -0.17 -15.42 -11.52
N SER A 136 -0.33 -15.01 -10.26
CA SER A 136 0.50 -15.51 -9.15
C SER A 136 0.24 -16.99 -8.88
N THR A 137 -1.02 -17.44 -8.89
CA THR A 137 -1.37 -18.86 -8.74
C THR A 137 -0.93 -19.69 -9.96
N LEU A 138 -1.02 -19.14 -11.18
CA LEU A 138 -0.48 -19.76 -12.40
C LEU A 138 1.03 -19.89 -12.34
N ALA A 139 1.74 -18.83 -11.92
CA ALA A 139 3.19 -18.86 -11.74
C ALA A 139 3.59 -19.87 -10.66
N ALA A 140 2.81 -20.01 -9.59
CA ALA A 140 3.03 -21.00 -8.55
C ALA A 140 2.81 -22.44 -9.01
N SER A 141 1.71 -22.67 -9.74
CA SER A 141 1.38 -23.99 -10.27
C SER A 141 2.35 -24.40 -11.37
N GLY A 142 2.74 -23.46 -12.25
CA GLY A 142 3.74 -23.66 -13.29
C GLY A 142 5.14 -23.88 -12.73
N GLY A 143 5.57 -23.10 -11.73
CA GLY A 143 6.85 -23.26 -11.05
C GLY A 143 7.00 -24.62 -10.36
N GLY A 144 5.96 -25.05 -9.63
CA GLY A 144 5.96 -26.38 -9.01
C GLY A 144 5.92 -27.53 -10.02
N ALA A 145 5.17 -27.39 -11.11
CA ALA A 145 5.15 -28.40 -12.18
C ALA A 145 6.50 -28.57 -12.87
N VAL A 146 7.18 -27.45 -13.12
CA VAL A 146 8.52 -27.42 -13.71
C VAL A 146 9.57 -28.00 -12.77
N TRP A 147 9.47 -27.74 -11.46
CA TRP A 147 10.34 -28.34 -10.44
C TRP A 147 10.22 -29.87 -10.42
N ILE A 148 9.00 -30.40 -10.35
CA ILE A 148 8.73 -31.84 -10.32
C ILE A 148 9.18 -32.52 -11.62
N ALA A 149 8.96 -31.90 -12.78
CA ALA A 149 9.41 -32.44 -14.05
C ALA A 149 10.95 -32.46 -14.19
N ALA A 150 11.64 -31.45 -13.64
CA ALA A 150 13.10 -31.39 -13.63
C ALA A 150 13.71 -32.40 -12.65
N ASP A 151 13.07 -32.63 -11.51
CA ASP A 151 13.43 -33.65 -10.52
C ASP A 151 13.26 -35.07 -11.10
N ALA A 152 12.13 -35.35 -11.74
CA ALA A 152 11.87 -36.62 -12.42
C ALA A 152 12.83 -36.90 -13.61
N ALA A 153 13.37 -35.85 -14.23
CA ALA A 153 14.37 -35.96 -15.29
C ALA A 153 15.84 -35.93 -14.78
N GLY A 154 16.05 -35.94 -13.45
CA GLY A 154 17.38 -35.96 -12.82
C GLY A 154 18.20 -34.68 -13.01
N ARG A 155 17.57 -33.51 -13.16
CA ARG A 155 18.23 -32.21 -13.42
C ARG A 155 18.02 -31.22 -12.25
N PRO A 156 18.61 -31.49 -11.06
CA PRO A 156 18.32 -30.77 -9.81
C PRO A 156 18.72 -29.29 -9.83
N GLU A 157 19.72 -28.90 -10.63
CA GLU A 157 20.20 -27.51 -10.68
C GLU A 157 19.24 -26.57 -11.41
N LEU A 158 18.62 -27.05 -12.49
CA LEU A 158 17.58 -26.30 -13.21
C LEU A 158 16.31 -26.15 -12.34
N ALA A 159 15.98 -27.19 -11.58
CA ALA A 159 14.89 -27.17 -10.62
C ALA A 159 15.12 -26.11 -9.53
N ALA A 160 16.34 -26.01 -8.99
CA ALA A 160 16.70 -25.02 -7.98
C ALA A 160 16.61 -23.57 -8.49
N VAL A 161 17.06 -23.31 -9.73
CA VAL A 161 16.98 -21.98 -10.36
C VAL A 161 15.53 -21.57 -10.61
N LEU A 162 14.71 -22.49 -11.15
CA LEU A 162 13.30 -22.20 -11.46
C LEU A 162 12.46 -22.05 -10.19
N TRP A 163 12.79 -22.80 -9.14
CA TRP A 163 12.20 -22.62 -7.81
C TRP A 163 12.61 -21.29 -7.17
N PHE A 164 13.87 -20.87 -7.29
CA PHE A 164 14.34 -19.56 -6.80
C PHE A 164 13.62 -18.41 -7.52
N VAL A 165 13.50 -18.46 -8.85
CA VAL A 165 12.73 -17.47 -9.63
C VAL A 165 11.26 -17.47 -9.20
N TYR A 166 10.65 -18.64 -9.00
CA TYR A 166 9.28 -18.76 -8.48
C TYR A 166 9.14 -18.11 -7.09
N ALA A 167 10.02 -18.43 -6.13
CA ALA A 167 9.97 -17.87 -4.79
C ALA A 167 10.14 -16.35 -4.78
N VAL A 168 11.02 -15.81 -5.64
CA VAL A 168 11.20 -14.37 -5.80
C VAL A 168 9.96 -13.71 -6.41
N VAL A 169 9.38 -14.29 -7.46
CA VAL A 169 8.19 -13.75 -8.13
C VAL A 169 6.95 -13.84 -7.24
N GLU A 170 6.75 -14.94 -6.52
CA GLU A 170 5.62 -15.10 -5.58
C GLU A 170 5.72 -14.10 -4.43
N ASN A 171 6.89 -13.97 -3.79
CA ASN A 171 7.09 -12.99 -2.72
C ASN A 171 6.92 -11.57 -3.24
N LEU A 172 7.40 -11.26 -4.45
CA LEU A 172 7.17 -9.98 -5.09
C LEU A 172 5.69 -9.74 -5.36
N LEU A 173 4.95 -10.72 -5.88
CA LEU A 173 3.51 -10.58 -6.17
C LEU A 173 2.66 -10.47 -4.90
N GLN A 174 2.97 -11.22 -3.84
CA GLN A 174 2.32 -11.08 -2.53
C GLN A 174 2.63 -9.73 -1.88
N PHE A 175 3.87 -9.25 -2.03
CA PHE A 175 4.31 -7.93 -1.60
C PHE A 175 3.61 -6.80 -2.36
N LEU A 176 3.47 -6.93 -3.68
CA LEU A 176 2.76 -5.99 -4.55
C LEU A 176 1.23 -6.03 -4.32
N ALA A 177 0.69 -7.20 -4.00
CA ALA A 177 -0.71 -7.37 -3.61
C ALA A 177 -1.03 -6.74 -2.25
N GLY A 178 -0.01 -6.43 -1.44
CA GLY A 178 0.04 -5.26 -0.56
C GLY A 178 -1.12 -5.06 0.43
N GLY A 179 -1.85 -6.10 0.79
CA GLY A 179 -3.03 -6.02 1.66
C GLY A 179 -3.28 -7.23 2.57
N LEU A 180 -2.35 -8.20 2.66
CA LEU A 180 -2.56 -9.43 3.45
C LEU A 180 -1.90 -9.42 4.84
N TYR A 181 -1.25 -8.33 5.24
CA TYR A 181 -0.85 -8.12 6.63
C TYR A 181 -1.78 -7.06 7.22
N GLU A 182 -2.42 -7.38 8.35
CA GLU A 182 -3.02 -6.33 9.17
C GLU A 182 -1.92 -5.31 9.47
N PRO A 183 -2.13 -4.03 9.11
CA PRO A 183 -1.13 -3.01 9.38
C PRO A 183 -0.89 -2.99 10.89
N PRO A 184 0.38 -2.95 11.35
CA PRO A 184 0.69 -2.77 12.77
C PRO A 184 -0.12 -1.61 13.35
N ALA A 185 -0.40 -1.61 14.66
CA ALA A 185 -1.21 -0.56 15.30
C ALA A 185 -0.70 0.87 15.05
N HIS A 186 0.59 1.03 14.75
CA HIS A 186 1.26 2.29 14.43
C HIS A 186 1.37 2.60 12.93
N ALA A 187 0.87 1.72 12.05
CA ALA A 187 0.88 1.95 10.61
C ALA A 187 -0.36 2.74 10.20
N GLN A 188 -0.16 3.75 9.38
CA GLN A 188 -1.23 4.59 8.87
C GLN A 188 -1.90 3.91 7.66
N SER A 189 -3.23 3.80 7.71
CA SER A 189 -4.04 3.12 6.71
C SER A 189 -5.08 4.07 6.13
N PRO A 190 -5.30 4.03 4.80
CA PRO A 190 -6.44 4.70 4.18
C PRO A 190 -7.66 3.78 4.14
N PHE A 191 -8.85 4.37 4.06
CA PHE A 191 -10.04 3.72 3.50
C PHE A 191 -10.72 4.68 2.53
N SER A 192 -11.27 4.15 1.44
CA SER A 192 -11.94 4.88 0.37
C SER A 192 -13.28 4.20 0.09
N ILE A 193 -14.27 4.48 0.93
CA ILE A 193 -15.60 3.87 0.85
C ILE A 193 -16.38 4.57 -0.25
N VAL A 194 -16.88 3.81 -1.22
CA VAL A 194 -17.60 4.34 -2.37
C VAL A 194 -18.94 3.65 -2.50
N THR A 195 -20.01 4.41 -2.29
CA THR A 195 -21.39 3.89 -2.31
C THR A 195 -22.24 4.67 -3.31
N GLU A 196 -23.10 3.96 -4.04
CA GLU A 196 -24.10 4.60 -4.90
C GLU A 196 -25.28 5.08 -4.04
N ILE A 197 -25.68 6.32 -4.24
CA ILE A 197 -26.78 7.02 -3.58
C ILE A 197 -27.89 7.21 -4.62
N ARG A 198 -29.09 6.74 -4.29
CA ARG A 198 -30.27 6.91 -5.14
C ARG A 198 -30.60 8.39 -5.30
N GLY A 199 -30.97 8.82 -6.50
CA GLY A 199 -31.09 10.23 -6.81
C GLY A 199 -32.09 10.99 -5.96
N ARG A 200 -33.18 10.34 -5.54
CA ARG A 200 -34.16 10.90 -4.60
C ARG A 200 -33.57 11.27 -3.22
N ALA A 201 -32.46 10.65 -2.82
CA ALA A 201 -31.83 10.86 -1.52
C ALA A 201 -30.69 11.90 -1.55
N VAL A 202 -30.21 12.26 -2.74
CA VAL A 202 -29.11 13.24 -2.90
C VAL A 202 -29.43 14.60 -2.27
N PRO A 203 -30.62 15.21 -2.47
CA PRO A 203 -30.95 16.49 -1.83
C PRO A 203 -30.95 16.42 -0.31
N ALA A 204 -31.51 15.35 0.27
CA ALA A 204 -31.54 15.14 1.72
C ALA A 204 -30.12 14.99 2.30
N LEU A 205 -29.26 14.23 1.63
CA LEU A 205 -27.86 14.07 2.01
C LEU A 205 -27.10 15.40 2.01
N LYS A 206 -27.30 16.23 0.97
CA LYS A 206 -26.71 17.58 0.90
C LYS A 206 -27.23 18.49 2.01
N GLN A 207 -28.53 18.45 2.29
CA GLN A 207 -29.15 19.23 3.35
C GLN A 207 -28.64 18.82 4.74
N TYR A 208 -28.30 17.54 4.92
CA TYR A 208 -27.74 17.03 6.16
C TYR A 208 -26.24 17.37 6.32
N LEU A 209 -25.41 17.04 5.33
CA LEU A 209 -23.95 17.21 5.41
C LEU A 209 -23.48 18.64 5.17
N GLY A 210 -24.13 19.40 4.28
CA GLY A 210 -23.68 20.74 3.90
C GLY A 210 -23.54 21.71 5.09
N PRO A 211 -24.56 21.87 5.95
CA PRO A 211 -24.46 22.71 7.15
C PRO A 211 -23.43 22.20 8.16
N LEU A 212 -23.23 20.88 8.24
CA LEU A 212 -22.20 20.29 9.10
C LEU A 212 -20.80 20.67 8.60
N GLY A 213 -20.52 20.50 7.30
CA GLY A 213 -19.23 20.85 6.71
C GLY A 213 -18.91 22.34 6.74
N ALA A 214 -19.90 23.20 6.60
CA ALA A 214 -19.72 24.66 6.71
C ALA A 214 -19.36 25.12 8.14
N ASN A 215 -19.63 24.29 9.16
CA ASN A 215 -19.30 24.56 10.55
C ASN A 215 -18.04 23.79 10.98
N LEU A 216 -16.86 24.38 10.72
CA LEU A 216 -15.57 23.76 11.07
C LEU A 216 -15.48 23.35 12.55
N LEU A 217 -16.06 24.12 13.48
CA LEU A 217 -16.08 23.77 14.90
C LEU A 217 -16.97 22.56 15.18
N GLY A 218 -18.13 22.46 14.51
CA GLY A 218 -19.03 21.32 14.59
C GLY A 218 -18.40 20.04 14.04
N VAL A 219 -17.71 20.14 12.89
CA VAL A 219 -16.94 19.01 12.32
C VAL A 219 -15.87 18.54 13.30
N ARG A 220 -15.07 19.47 13.85
CA ARG A 220 -14.03 19.15 14.84
C ARG A 220 -14.64 18.51 16.09
N GLY A 221 -15.75 19.05 16.61
CA GLY A 221 -16.42 18.50 17.78
C GLY A 221 -16.86 17.03 17.60
N ARG A 222 -17.31 16.68 16.39
CA ARG A 222 -17.73 15.31 16.06
C ARG A 222 -16.56 14.34 15.90
N PHE A 223 -15.52 14.73 15.16
CA PHE A 223 -14.47 13.78 14.74
C PHE A 223 -13.21 13.78 15.63
N SER A 224 -12.95 14.82 16.42
CA SER A 224 -11.82 14.87 17.35
C SER A 224 -11.75 13.72 18.37
N PRO A 225 -12.87 13.16 18.90
CA PRO A 225 -12.84 12.02 19.82
C PRO A 225 -12.27 10.73 19.24
N TYR A 226 -12.19 10.59 17.91
CA TYR A 226 -11.58 9.44 17.25
C TYR A 226 -10.06 9.62 17.17
N THR A 227 -9.35 9.25 18.23
CA THR A 227 -7.89 9.50 18.40
C THR A 227 -7.01 8.85 17.33
N ARG A 228 -7.53 7.86 16.58
CA ARG A 228 -6.85 7.22 15.45
C ARG A 228 -7.07 7.94 14.12
N LEU A 229 -7.95 8.94 14.05
CA LEU A 229 -8.33 9.62 12.81
C LEU A 229 -7.48 10.88 12.58
N HIS A 230 -6.73 10.91 11.49
CA HIS A 230 -5.99 12.10 11.04
C HIS A 230 -6.86 13.03 10.21
N PHE A 231 -7.46 12.47 9.15
CA PHE A 231 -8.28 13.18 8.17
C PHE A 231 -9.47 12.32 7.76
N CYS A 232 -10.60 12.97 7.46
CA CYS A 232 -11.65 12.34 6.68
C CYS A 232 -12.47 13.35 5.89
N SER A 233 -13.14 12.87 4.85
CA SER A 233 -14.03 13.69 4.04
C SER A 233 -15.21 12.90 3.50
N PHE A 234 -16.34 13.57 3.35
CA PHE A 234 -17.50 13.09 2.59
C PHE A 234 -17.63 13.90 1.31
N ILE A 235 -17.61 13.23 0.17
CA ILE A 235 -17.64 13.85 -1.15
C ILE A 235 -18.80 13.24 -1.92
N LEU A 236 -19.64 14.10 -2.49
CA LEU A 236 -20.71 13.66 -3.37
C LEU A 236 -20.36 13.95 -4.83
N ILE A 237 -20.38 12.90 -5.66
CA ILE A 237 -20.17 12.98 -7.10
C ILE A 237 -21.50 12.71 -7.78
N GLU A 238 -22.17 13.75 -8.25
CA GLU A 238 -23.47 13.63 -8.94
C GLU A 238 -23.30 13.09 -10.38
N ARG A 239 -24.23 12.24 -10.81
CA ARG A 239 -24.24 11.61 -12.14
C ARG A 239 -25.50 11.99 -12.93
N GLY A 240 -25.30 12.76 -14.00
CA GLY A 240 -26.33 13.02 -15.01
C GLY A 240 -27.56 13.79 -14.49
N GLU A 241 -28.59 13.89 -15.33
CA GLU A 241 -29.85 14.56 -15.01
C GLU A 241 -30.79 13.73 -14.13
N GLN A 242 -30.57 12.41 -14.06
CA GLN A 242 -31.40 11.48 -13.26
C GLN A 242 -31.20 11.62 -11.74
N GLY A 243 -30.20 12.41 -11.32
CA GLY A 243 -30.01 12.82 -9.93
C GLY A 243 -29.27 11.81 -9.05
N ASP A 244 -28.97 10.60 -9.54
CA ASP A 244 -28.14 9.62 -8.82
C ASP A 244 -26.75 10.19 -8.49
N GLY A 245 -26.17 9.75 -7.38
CA GLY A 245 -24.87 10.22 -6.92
C GLY A 245 -23.99 9.09 -6.42
N THR A 246 -22.68 9.28 -6.49
CA THR A 246 -21.72 8.43 -5.79
C THR A 246 -21.22 9.18 -4.57
N LEU A 247 -21.46 8.65 -3.38
CA LEU A 247 -20.87 9.16 -2.14
C LEU A 247 -19.53 8.47 -1.91
N VAL A 248 -18.50 9.28 -1.69
CA VAL A 248 -17.19 8.84 -1.26
C VAL A 248 -17.01 9.26 0.19
N PHE A 249 -16.81 8.30 1.08
CA PHE A 249 -16.31 8.54 2.42
C PHE A 249 -14.87 8.08 2.50
N GLU A 250 -14.00 9.04 2.75
CA GLU A 250 -12.57 8.81 2.79
C GLU A 250 -12.05 9.05 4.20
N GLY A 251 -11.06 8.28 4.63
CA GLY A 251 -10.29 8.63 5.82
C GLY A 251 -8.84 8.15 5.79
N ASN A 252 -8.02 8.84 6.58
CA ASN A 252 -6.66 8.48 6.93
C ASN A 252 -6.58 8.24 8.43
N ILE A 253 -6.24 7.01 8.81
CA ILE A 253 -6.27 6.57 10.21
C ILE A 253 -4.98 5.85 10.61
N ASP A 254 -4.75 5.73 11.91
CA ASP A 254 -3.79 4.78 12.48
C ASP A 254 -4.42 3.39 12.61
N GLY A 255 -3.66 2.34 12.32
CA GLY A 255 -4.05 0.93 12.43
C GLY A 255 -5.09 0.45 11.40
N PRO A 256 -5.76 -0.70 11.64
CA PRO A 256 -6.71 -1.30 10.69
C PRO A 256 -7.99 -0.48 10.49
N ALA A 257 -8.41 -0.33 9.23
CA ALA A 257 -9.63 0.37 8.81
C ALA A 257 -10.90 -0.20 9.46
N LEU A 258 -11.06 -1.52 9.44
CA LEU A 258 -12.26 -2.17 9.95
C LEU A 258 -12.53 -1.84 11.43
N SER A 259 -11.50 -1.85 12.28
CA SER A 259 -11.65 -1.52 13.70
C SER A 259 -12.08 -0.06 13.92
N PHE A 260 -11.61 0.86 13.07
CA PHE A 260 -12.08 2.25 13.12
C PHE A 260 -13.54 2.37 12.66
N LEU A 261 -13.92 1.67 11.58
CA LEU A 261 -15.30 1.67 11.08
C LEU A 261 -16.28 1.06 12.10
N GLU A 262 -15.86 0.05 12.84
CA GLU A 262 -16.64 -0.50 13.96
C GLU A 262 -16.82 0.50 15.11
N ASP A 263 -15.75 1.21 15.49
CA ASP A 263 -15.84 2.26 16.53
C ASP A 263 -16.78 3.39 16.08
N LEU A 264 -16.64 3.84 14.82
CA LEU A 264 -17.52 4.84 14.21
C LEU A 264 -18.98 4.36 14.18
N ALA A 265 -19.24 3.11 13.78
CA ALA A 265 -20.59 2.55 13.73
C ALA A 265 -21.20 2.30 15.12
N THR A 266 -20.36 2.17 16.15
CA THR A 266 -20.78 1.99 17.55
C THR A 266 -21.09 3.34 18.19
N ARG A 267 -20.26 4.36 17.95
CA ARG A 267 -20.36 5.68 18.60
C ARG A 267 -21.26 6.67 17.86
N ASP A 268 -21.28 6.64 16.54
CA ASP A 268 -21.97 7.62 15.67
C ASP A 268 -22.98 6.94 14.74
N ARG A 269 -23.77 6.01 15.28
CA ARG A 269 -24.72 5.23 14.48
C ARG A 269 -25.75 6.11 13.76
N ASP A 270 -26.33 7.08 14.45
CA ASP A 270 -27.37 7.95 13.88
C ASP A 270 -26.82 8.81 12.74
N PHE A 271 -25.56 9.23 12.84
CA PHE A 271 -24.87 9.94 11.78
C PHE A 271 -24.70 9.06 10.54
N LEU A 272 -24.19 7.83 10.70
CA LEU A 272 -24.06 6.89 9.57
C LEU A 272 -25.42 6.53 8.97
N ASN A 273 -26.46 6.36 9.80
CA ASN A 273 -27.81 6.11 9.31
C ASN A 273 -28.30 7.28 8.44
N ALA A 274 -28.16 8.52 8.89
CA ALA A 274 -28.57 9.70 8.12
C ALA A 274 -27.77 9.86 6.81
N VAL A 275 -26.47 9.53 6.83
CA VAL A 275 -25.60 9.63 5.64
C VAL A 275 -25.88 8.54 4.61
N TYR A 276 -26.12 7.30 5.06
CA TYR A 276 -26.23 6.13 4.19
C TYR A 276 -27.66 5.60 4.00
N GLU A 277 -28.69 6.25 4.55
CA GLU A 277 -30.11 5.88 4.34
C GLU A 277 -30.46 5.72 2.85
N GLY A 278 -29.92 6.62 2.01
CA GLY A 278 -30.12 6.62 0.57
C GLY A 278 -29.25 5.64 -0.21
N ALA A 279 -28.28 4.98 0.43
CA ALA A 279 -27.29 4.14 -0.22
C ALA A 279 -27.86 2.75 -0.58
N ASP A 280 -27.45 2.22 -1.72
CA ASP A 280 -27.80 0.84 -2.10
C ASP A 280 -27.09 -0.17 -1.21
N GLY A 281 -27.83 -1.16 -0.72
CA GLY A 281 -27.31 -2.22 0.14
C GLY A 281 -27.05 -1.82 1.60
N PHE A 282 -27.37 -0.58 2.02
CA PHE A 282 -27.19 -0.18 3.42
C PHE A 282 -28.09 -1.02 4.33
N PRO A 283 -27.54 -1.65 5.41
CA PRO A 283 -28.27 -2.61 6.24
C PRO A 283 -29.41 -1.97 7.05
N GLY A 284 -29.45 -0.65 7.16
CA GLY A 284 -30.51 0.09 7.83
C GLY A 284 -30.29 0.27 9.34
N PRO A 285 -31.14 1.09 9.98
CA PRO A 285 -30.87 1.69 11.29
C PRO A 285 -30.95 0.71 12.47
N THR A 286 -31.63 -0.43 12.32
CA THR A 286 -31.89 -1.41 13.38
C THR A 286 -30.85 -2.53 13.45
N THR A 287 -29.81 -2.48 12.62
CA THR A 287 -28.80 -3.55 12.50
C THR A 287 -27.63 -3.35 13.45
N SER A 288 -26.84 -4.40 13.68
CA SER A 288 -25.67 -4.34 14.58
C SER A 288 -24.59 -3.37 14.07
N PRO A 289 -23.75 -2.77 14.95
CA PRO A 289 -22.67 -1.87 14.51
C PRO A 289 -21.71 -2.57 13.55
N ARG A 290 -21.47 -3.86 13.81
CA ARG A 290 -20.67 -4.73 12.98
C ARG A 290 -21.22 -4.84 11.54
N ALA A 291 -22.53 -4.98 11.37
CA ALA A 291 -23.14 -5.06 10.03
C ALA A 291 -22.95 -3.77 9.22
N VAL A 292 -23.03 -2.59 9.87
CA VAL A 292 -22.72 -1.31 9.19
C VAL A 292 -21.22 -1.21 8.88
N ALA A 293 -20.34 -1.60 9.80
CA ALA A 293 -18.90 -1.60 9.55
C ALA A 293 -18.52 -2.56 8.40
N ASP A 294 -19.13 -3.74 8.33
CA ASP A 294 -18.94 -4.69 7.24
C ASP A 294 -19.45 -4.12 5.91
N PHE A 295 -20.64 -3.48 5.89
CA PHE A 295 -21.14 -2.78 4.69
C PHE A 295 -20.14 -1.71 4.20
N LEU A 296 -19.62 -0.88 5.11
CA LEU A 296 -18.63 0.14 4.76
C LEU A 296 -17.34 -0.50 4.22
N ALA A 297 -16.84 -1.54 4.88
CA ALA A 297 -15.62 -2.25 4.47
C ALA A 297 -15.78 -3.00 3.14
N GLU A 298 -16.96 -3.53 2.83
CA GLU A 298 -17.26 -4.16 1.53
C GLU A 298 -17.28 -3.15 0.39
N ASN A 299 -17.57 -1.89 0.69
CA ASN A 299 -17.55 -0.77 -0.25
C ASN A 299 -16.22 0.00 -0.24
N ASP A 300 -15.18 -0.49 0.45
CA ASP A 300 -13.86 0.13 0.45
C ASP A 300 -13.04 -0.27 -0.80
N TYR A 301 -12.74 0.70 -1.65
CA TYR A 301 -11.91 0.53 -2.84
C TYR A 301 -10.40 0.64 -2.55
N GLY A 302 -10.03 0.91 -1.30
CA GLY A 302 -8.65 1.01 -0.84
C GLY A 302 -7.87 2.14 -1.53
N ALA A 303 -6.61 1.87 -1.84
CA ALA A 303 -5.73 2.78 -2.58
C ALA A 303 -4.87 1.98 -3.57
N ALA A 304 -4.93 2.34 -4.85
CA ALA A 304 -4.06 1.79 -5.88
C ALA A 304 -2.61 2.30 -5.71
N ALA A 305 -2.47 3.53 -5.22
CA ALA A 305 -1.22 4.07 -4.71
C ALA A 305 -1.49 4.95 -3.49
N LEU A 306 -0.60 4.90 -2.50
CA LEU A 306 -0.67 5.69 -1.28
C LEU A 306 0.70 6.32 -0.99
N TYR A 307 0.68 7.61 -0.69
CA TYR A 307 1.77 8.35 -0.10
C TYR A 307 1.36 8.84 1.29
N VAL A 308 2.28 8.71 2.24
CA VAL A 308 2.15 9.17 3.62
C VAL A 308 3.37 10.03 3.92
N GLY A 309 3.15 11.29 4.30
CA GLY A 309 4.22 12.25 4.52
C GLY A 309 5.10 11.90 5.72
N GLN A 310 4.55 11.41 6.82
CA GLN A 310 5.35 10.99 7.97
C GLN A 310 4.98 9.55 8.36
N PRO A 311 5.47 8.54 7.62
CA PRO A 311 5.14 7.16 7.90
C PRO A 311 5.48 6.77 9.35
N GLY A 312 4.48 6.26 10.06
CA GLY A 312 4.59 5.81 11.44
C GLY A 312 4.44 6.92 12.49
N ALA A 313 4.20 8.16 12.08
CA ALA A 313 3.81 9.23 13.01
C ALA A 313 2.30 9.17 13.25
N THR A 314 1.90 8.42 14.28
CA THR A 314 0.49 8.33 14.68
C THR A 314 -0.05 9.69 15.09
N ARG A 315 -1.37 9.89 15.02
CA ARG A 315 -2.00 11.14 15.46
C ARG A 315 -1.61 11.47 16.90
N GLU A 316 -1.67 10.49 17.79
CA GLU A 316 -1.27 10.64 19.19
C GLU A 316 0.19 11.11 19.32
N GLN A 317 1.10 10.55 18.51
CA GLN A 317 2.50 10.96 18.49
C GLN A 317 2.67 12.41 18.01
N ILE A 318 1.93 12.81 16.97
CA ILE A 318 1.97 14.17 16.42
C ILE A 318 1.51 15.19 17.47
N GLU A 319 0.38 14.92 18.14
CA GLU A 319 -0.16 15.79 19.18
C GLU A 319 0.78 15.87 20.39
N ARG A 320 1.38 14.74 20.80
CA ARG A 320 2.38 14.69 21.87
C ARG A 320 3.66 15.45 21.53
N ASP A 321 4.16 15.33 20.30
CA ASP A 321 5.36 16.04 19.83
C ASP A 321 5.12 17.55 19.80
N GLN A 322 3.92 17.99 19.41
CA GLN A 322 3.52 19.39 19.48
C GLN A 322 3.39 19.88 20.93
N ALA A 323 2.78 19.11 21.83
CA ALA A 323 2.63 19.48 23.23
C ALA A 323 4.00 19.60 23.92
N LEU A 324 4.92 18.67 23.64
CA LEU A 324 6.30 18.72 24.12
C LEU A 324 6.99 20.01 23.64
N ARG A 325 6.83 20.35 22.36
CA ARG A 325 7.41 21.54 21.76
C ARG A 325 6.95 22.81 22.48
N VAL A 326 5.63 22.99 22.63
CA VAL A 326 5.05 24.16 23.31
C VAL A 326 5.53 24.27 24.76
N LEU A 327 5.62 23.14 25.47
CA LEU A 327 6.11 23.12 26.84
C LEU A 327 7.58 23.57 26.93
N VAL A 328 8.43 23.08 26.03
CA VAL A 328 9.85 23.46 26.01
C VAL A 328 10.04 24.92 25.64
N GLU A 329 9.31 25.44 24.65
CA GLU A 329 9.35 26.86 24.29
C GLU A 329 8.94 27.75 25.48
N ALA A 330 7.87 27.40 26.17
CA ALA A 330 7.43 28.13 27.36
C ALA A 330 8.49 28.11 28.49
N GLU A 331 9.16 26.98 28.71
CA GLU A 331 10.25 26.87 29.68
C GLU A 331 11.46 27.73 29.28
N LEU A 332 11.83 27.74 28.00
CA LEU A 332 12.93 28.57 27.50
C LEU A 332 12.65 30.06 27.63
N ASP A 333 11.41 30.47 27.31
CA ASP A 333 10.99 31.87 27.40
C ASP A 333 10.97 32.36 28.84
N GLN A 334 10.50 31.53 29.78
CA GLN A 334 10.41 31.89 31.21
C GLN A 334 11.77 31.84 31.91
N ASN A 335 12.64 30.91 31.53
CA ASN A 335 13.89 30.62 32.24
C ASN A 335 15.15 30.90 31.40
N ARG A 336 15.12 31.92 30.53
CA ARG A 336 16.18 32.23 29.56
C ARG A 336 17.61 32.21 30.12
N ALA A 337 17.82 32.77 31.31
CA ALA A 337 19.14 32.82 31.96
C ALA A 337 19.70 31.42 32.30
N LYS A 338 18.83 30.45 32.64
CA LYS A 338 19.21 29.06 32.93
C LYS A 338 19.84 28.38 31.72
N TYR A 339 19.37 28.72 30.53
CA TYR A 339 19.77 28.10 29.26
C TYR A 339 20.90 28.84 28.52
N GLN A 340 21.38 29.99 29.05
CA GLN A 340 22.58 30.67 28.59
C GLN A 340 23.84 29.91 29.05
N LYS A 341 24.07 28.74 28.47
CA LYS A 341 25.23 27.90 28.78
C LYS A 341 26.42 28.21 27.86
N PRO A 342 27.66 27.92 28.30
CA PRO A 342 28.86 28.15 27.47
C PRO A 342 28.89 27.29 26.20
N THR A 343 28.20 26.15 26.19
CA THR A 343 28.15 25.22 25.05
C THR A 343 26.73 24.77 24.75
N ALA A 344 26.48 24.41 23.49
CA ALA A 344 25.20 23.85 23.06
C ALA A 344 24.88 22.54 23.78
N ASP A 345 25.87 21.69 24.03
CA ASP A 345 25.69 20.44 24.78
C ASP A 345 25.25 20.68 26.22
N ALA A 346 25.81 21.70 26.89
CA ALA A 346 25.39 22.05 28.23
C ALA A 346 23.95 22.59 28.25
N CYS A 347 23.55 23.38 27.25
CA CYS A 347 22.16 23.83 27.11
C CYS A 347 21.21 22.65 26.86
N ARG A 348 21.60 21.73 25.98
CA ARG A 348 20.86 20.50 25.70
C ARG A 348 20.71 19.62 26.94
N ALA A 349 21.76 19.46 27.74
CA ALA A 349 21.72 18.67 28.97
C ALA A 349 20.72 19.24 29.99
N GLU A 350 20.60 20.56 30.10
CA GLU A 350 19.57 21.20 30.93
C GLU A 350 18.16 20.95 30.41
N LEU A 351 17.95 21.04 29.10
CA LEU A 351 16.66 20.71 28.48
C LEU A 351 16.29 19.25 28.73
N GLN A 352 17.25 18.33 28.60
CA GLN A 352 17.04 16.91 28.92
C GLN A 352 16.69 16.73 30.41
N ALA A 353 17.38 17.43 31.31
CA ALA A 353 17.08 17.38 32.74
C ALA A 353 15.68 17.91 33.05
N PHE A 354 15.27 19.01 32.43
CA PHE A 354 13.91 19.54 32.52
C PHE A 354 12.88 18.52 32.03
N VAL A 355 13.06 17.97 30.83
CA VAL A 355 12.12 16.99 30.25
C VAL A 355 12.02 15.75 31.13
N ARG A 356 13.13 15.22 31.64
CA ARG A 356 13.15 14.06 32.55
C ARG A 356 12.53 14.36 33.92
N SER A 357 12.54 15.62 34.35
CA SER A 357 11.90 16.04 35.60
C SER A 357 10.36 16.05 35.52
N GLN A 358 9.79 16.03 34.31
CA GLN A 358 8.35 16.07 34.09
C GLN A 358 7.78 14.64 33.96
N PRO A 359 6.95 14.17 34.92
CA PRO A 359 6.42 12.80 34.88
C PRO A 359 5.59 12.50 33.63
N GLY A 360 4.88 13.52 33.11
CA GLY A 360 4.06 13.41 31.90
C GLY A 360 4.86 13.26 30.60
N LEU A 361 6.19 13.40 30.63
CA LEU A 361 7.08 13.30 29.48
C LEU A 361 7.91 12.01 29.45
N ALA A 362 7.63 11.04 30.32
CA ALA A 362 8.35 9.75 30.36
C ALA A 362 8.31 8.97 29.02
N TRP A 363 7.37 9.31 28.13
CA TRP A 363 7.26 8.73 26.79
C TRP A 363 8.30 9.27 25.79
N VAL A 364 8.97 10.40 26.06
CA VAL A 364 9.92 11.05 25.13
C VAL A 364 11.10 10.13 24.78
N ASP A 365 11.56 9.36 25.76
CA ASP A 365 12.66 8.40 25.61
C ASP A 365 12.21 7.08 24.95
N GLN A 366 10.90 6.87 24.75
CA GLN A 366 10.37 5.71 24.04
C GLN A 366 10.56 5.92 22.54
N LEU A 367 11.59 5.29 21.97
CA LEU A 367 11.75 5.21 20.53
C LEU A 367 10.61 4.34 19.96
N VAL A 368 9.62 4.98 19.33
CA VAL A 368 8.66 4.28 18.48
C VAL A 368 9.45 3.64 17.34
N PRO A 369 9.37 2.32 17.11
CA PRO A 369 10.11 1.66 16.05
C PRO A 369 9.85 2.36 14.71
N THR A 370 10.89 2.92 14.11
CA THR A 370 10.78 3.38 12.72
C THR A 370 10.45 2.16 11.87
N LEU A 371 9.38 2.25 11.06
CA LEU A 371 9.02 1.17 10.14
C LEU A 371 10.29 0.77 9.38
N TRP A 372 10.62 -0.52 9.35
CA TRP A 372 11.85 -1.01 8.72
C TRP A 372 12.02 -0.51 7.28
N ARG A 373 10.91 -0.26 6.57
CA ARG A 373 10.87 0.33 5.23
C ARG A 373 11.38 1.76 5.17
N VAL A 374 11.13 2.56 6.21
CA VAL A 374 11.64 3.93 6.36
C VAL A 374 13.15 3.92 6.64
N GLN A 375 13.62 2.90 7.38
CA GLN A 375 15.03 2.78 7.77
C GLN A 375 15.91 2.12 6.70
N PHE A 376 15.40 1.12 5.98
CA PHE A 376 16.16 0.28 5.06
C PHE A 376 15.61 0.25 3.63
N GLY A 377 14.56 1.02 3.30
CA GLY A 377 13.84 0.90 2.03
C GLY A 377 14.72 0.98 0.79
N MET A 378 15.67 1.93 0.77
CA MET A 378 16.65 2.04 -0.31
C MET A 378 17.63 0.86 -0.36
N ASN A 379 18.09 0.37 0.81
CA ASN A 379 19.01 -0.76 0.88
C ASN A 379 18.35 -2.05 0.38
N VAL A 380 17.04 -2.20 0.64
CA VAL A 380 16.24 -3.33 0.15
C VAL A 380 16.06 -3.25 -1.37
N LEU A 381 15.79 -2.06 -1.91
CA LEU A 381 15.73 -1.85 -3.35
C LEU A 381 17.08 -2.14 -4.01
N TYR A 382 18.19 -1.64 -3.45
CA TYR A 382 19.53 -1.92 -3.95
C TYR A 382 19.90 -3.40 -3.83
N ALA A 383 19.53 -4.06 -2.74
CA ALA A 383 19.75 -5.50 -2.57
C ALA A 383 18.94 -6.33 -3.58
N ALA A 384 17.70 -5.94 -3.86
CA ALA A 384 16.88 -6.58 -4.89
C ALA A 384 17.48 -6.39 -6.28
N LEU A 385 17.90 -5.17 -6.63
CA LEU A 385 18.58 -4.88 -7.91
C LEU A 385 19.90 -5.64 -8.03
N ALA A 386 20.72 -5.66 -6.98
CA ALA A 386 21.95 -6.42 -6.93
C ALA A 386 21.69 -7.93 -7.04
N GLY A 387 20.65 -8.45 -6.38
CA GLY A 387 20.23 -9.84 -6.51
C GLY A 387 19.80 -10.21 -7.92
N ILE A 388 19.11 -9.31 -8.63
CA ILE A 388 18.79 -9.49 -10.06
C ILE A 388 20.08 -9.51 -10.89
N VAL A 389 21.00 -8.56 -10.68
CA VAL A 389 22.27 -8.51 -11.42
C VAL A 389 23.13 -9.74 -11.15
N ILE A 390 23.28 -10.16 -9.90
CA ILE A 390 24.01 -11.37 -9.49
C ILE A 390 23.32 -12.61 -10.07
N GLY A 391 21.99 -12.64 -10.05
CA GLY A 391 21.20 -13.69 -10.69
C GLY A 391 21.46 -13.77 -12.19
N LEU A 392 21.49 -12.65 -12.90
CA LEU A 392 21.80 -12.57 -14.33
C LEU A 392 23.26 -12.98 -14.63
N ILE A 393 24.21 -12.62 -13.78
CA ILE A 393 25.63 -13.01 -13.91
C ILE A 393 25.81 -14.50 -13.64
N GLY A 394 25.27 -15.00 -12.52
CA GLY A 394 25.29 -16.43 -12.19
C GLY A 394 24.57 -17.27 -13.23
N TYR A 395 23.51 -16.73 -13.83
CA TYR A 395 22.81 -17.32 -14.96
C TYR A 395 23.67 -17.37 -16.23
N GLY A 396 24.38 -16.29 -16.56
CA GLY A 396 25.34 -16.25 -17.66
C GLY A 396 26.50 -17.24 -17.49
N TRP A 397 26.95 -17.44 -16.26
CA TRP A 397 27.98 -18.43 -15.91
C TRP A 397 27.45 -19.87 -15.97
N GLY A 398 26.22 -20.12 -15.48
CA GLY A 398 25.56 -21.43 -15.60
C GLY A 398 25.30 -21.83 -17.05
N LEU A 399 25.01 -20.87 -17.93
CA LEU A 399 24.91 -21.09 -19.38
C LEU A 399 26.24 -21.47 -20.05
N ALA A 400 27.39 -21.09 -19.48
CA ALA A 400 28.70 -21.42 -20.03
C ALA A 400 29.24 -22.79 -19.58
N ALA A 401 28.67 -23.35 -18.51
CA ALA A 401 29.20 -24.55 -17.83
C ALA A 401 28.53 -25.89 -18.23
N PHE A 402 27.47 -25.88 -19.05
CA PHE A 402 26.71 -27.08 -19.43
C PHE A 402 26.60 -27.29 -20.94
N ASP A 403 26.70 -28.53 -21.41
CA ASP A 403 26.64 -28.96 -22.83
C ASP A 403 25.25 -28.88 -23.52
N GLY A 404 24.27 -28.22 -22.89
CA GLY A 404 22.99 -27.79 -23.50
C GLY A 404 22.81 -26.28 -23.71
N PRO A 405 23.87 -25.46 -23.90
CA PRO A 405 23.82 -24.02 -23.66
C PRO A 405 23.10 -23.26 -24.78
N LYS A 406 23.07 -23.83 -25.99
CA LYS A 406 22.43 -23.22 -27.16
C LYS A 406 20.91 -23.17 -27.02
N ALA A 407 20.27 -24.24 -26.53
CA ALA A 407 18.81 -24.30 -26.44
C ALA A 407 18.24 -23.33 -25.38
N LEU A 408 18.92 -23.22 -24.23
CA LEU A 408 18.51 -22.30 -23.17
C LEU A 408 18.88 -20.84 -23.50
N ALA A 409 20.06 -20.57 -24.09
CA ALA A 409 20.40 -19.24 -24.59
C ALA A 409 19.43 -18.77 -25.69
N VAL A 410 19.00 -19.67 -26.57
CA VAL A 410 17.96 -19.39 -27.57
C VAL A 410 16.62 -19.13 -26.89
N ALA A 411 16.20 -19.91 -25.89
CA ALA A 411 14.95 -19.65 -25.17
C ALA A 411 14.95 -18.28 -24.47
N VAL A 412 16.06 -17.89 -23.85
CA VAL A 412 16.22 -16.56 -23.23
C VAL A 412 16.24 -15.47 -24.28
N ALA A 413 16.99 -15.65 -25.36
CA ALA A 413 17.02 -14.69 -26.46
C ALA A 413 15.62 -14.50 -27.04
N VAL A 414 14.84 -15.57 -27.20
CA VAL A 414 13.43 -15.52 -27.64
C VAL A 414 12.57 -14.77 -26.62
N VAL A 415 12.74 -14.99 -25.31
CA VAL A 415 12.00 -14.24 -24.28
C VAL A 415 12.40 -12.76 -24.30
N VAL A 416 13.70 -12.43 -24.34
CA VAL A 416 14.20 -11.06 -24.37
C VAL A 416 13.75 -10.32 -25.64
N VAL A 417 13.89 -10.95 -26.81
CA VAL A 417 13.40 -10.42 -28.09
C VAL A 417 11.88 -10.27 -28.06
N GLY A 418 11.16 -11.24 -27.49
CA GLY A 418 9.71 -11.15 -27.28
C GLY A 418 9.33 -9.97 -26.38
N LEU A 419 10.04 -9.75 -25.27
CA LEU A 419 9.82 -8.62 -24.37
C LEU A 419 10.15 -7.28 -25.04
N ILE A 420 11.23 -7.20 -25.82
CA ILE A 420 11.57 -6.02 -26.62
C ILE A 420 10.47 -5.75 -27.65
N PHE A 421 9.99 -6.78 -28.34
CA PHE A 421 8.90 -6.65 -29.31
C PHE A 421 7.61 -6.17 -28.66
N VAL A 422 7.24 -6.71 -27.50
CA VAL A 422 6.09 -6.25 -26.70
C VAL A 422 6.27 -4.80 -26.26
N ALA A 423 7.45 -4.42 -25.79
CA ALA A 423 7.75 -3.05 -25.37
C ALA A 423 7.68 -2.07 -26.54
N LEU A 424 8.27 -2.41 -27.70
CA LEU A 424 8.19 -1.60 -28.92
C LEU A 424 6.74 -1.49 -29.41
N SER A 425 5.99 -2.59 -29.42
CA SER A 425 4.58 -2.61 -29.80
C SER A 425 3.73 -1.73 -28.87
N TYR A 426 3.98 -1.81 -27.57
CA TYR A 426 3.35 -0.94 -26.57
C TYR A 426 3.66 0.53 -26.84
N VAL A 427 4.93 0.86 -27.08
CA VAL A 427 5.38 2.23 -27.34
C VAL A 427 4.74 2.78 -28.62
N VAL A 428 4.76 2.04 -29.72
CA VAL A 428 4.12 2.46 -30.98
C VAL A 428 2.62 2.64 -30.79
N TRP A 429 1.95 1.72 -30.10
CA TRP A 429 0.51 1.80 -29.87
C TRP A 429 0.13 2.97 -28.95
N LEU A 430 0.92 3.20 -27.90
CA LEU A 430 0.76 4.37 -27.03
C LEU A 430 0.93 5.66 -27.84
N ARG A 431 1.96 5.74 -28.70
CA ARG A 431 2.19 6.91 -29.55
C ARG A 431 1.00 7.23 -30.46
N GLY A 432 0.49 6.23 -31.17
CA GLY A 432 -0.70 6.42 -32.00
C GLY A 432 -1.93 6.87 -31.20
N ARG A 433 -2.05 6.47 -29.91
CA ARG A 433 -3.14 6.93 -29.04
C ARG A 433 -2.94 8.38 -28.57
N GLU A 434 -1.72 8.77 -28.23
CA GLU A 434 -1.37 10.14 -27.82
C GLU A 434 -1.73 11.17 -28.90
N GLU A 435 -1.41 10.89 -30.17
CA GLU A 435 -1.70 11.77 -31.30
C GLU A 435 -3.21 11.97 -31.53
N THR A 436 -4.03 11.00 -31.14
CA THR A 436 -5.49 11.05 -31.28
C THR A 436 -6.22 11.55 -30.03
N ASP A 437 -5.49 11.83 -28.96
CA ASP A 437 -6.10 12.29 -27.71
C ASP A 437 -6.71 13.69 -27.88
N PRO A 438 -7.90 13.94 -27.34
CA PRO A 438 -8.58 15.20 -27.57
C PRO A 438 -7.87 16.37 -26.87
N GLN A 439 -7.65 17.47 -27.59
CA GLN A 439 -6.86 18.63 -27.14
C GLN A 439 -7.73 19.86 -26.80
N ASN A 440 -9.02 19.66 -26.52
CA ASN A 440 -9.96 20.77 -26.30
C ASN A 440 -9.67 21.51 -24.99
N ARG A 441 -9.26 22.77 -25.10
CA ARG A 441 -9.10 23.69 -23.96
C ARG A 441 -10.44 24.29 -23.59
N VAL A 442 -10.84 24.15 -22.33
CA VAL A 442 -12.05 24.76 -21.80
C VAL A 442 -11.67 25.88 -20.84
N VAL A 443 -12.29 27.04 -21.04
CA VAL A 443 -12.18 28.18 -20.14
C VAL A 443 -13.25 28.04 -19.08
N ILE A 444 -12.83 28.05 -17.81
CA ILE A 444 -13.74 27.96 -16.67
C ILE A 444 -14.28 29.38 -16.40
N PRO A 445 -15.61 29.56 -16.29
CA PRO A 445 -16.18 30.84 -15.89
C PRO A 445 -15.62 31.29 -14.52
N LEU A 446 -15.33 32.58 -14.38
CA LEU A 446 -14.80 33.14 -13.12
C LEU A 446 -15.72 32.84 -11.92
N SER A 447 -17.03 32.86 -12.10
CA SER A 447 -17.99 32.53 -11.05
C SER A 447 -17.87 31.10 -10.53
N ALA A 448 -17.52 30.14 -11.41
CA ALA A 448 -17.29 28.76 -11.01
C ALA A 448 -15.97 28.61 -10.24
N ILE A 449 -14.93 29.34 -10.65
CA ILE A 449 -13.65 29.39 -9.92
C ILE A 449 -13.85 30.01 -8.53
N GLN A 450 -14.54 31.15 -8.45
CA GLN A 450 -14.82 31.83 -7.19
C GLN A 450 -15.60 30.96 -6.20
N LYS A 451 -16.54 30.14 -6.70
CA LYS A 451 -17.29 29.20 -5.87
C LYS A 451 -16.39 28.12 -5.25
N LEU A 452 -15.38 27.62 -5.99
CA LEU A 452 -14.38 26.69 -5.45
C LEU A 452 -13.47 27.39 -4.44
N GLN A 453 -12.93 28.56 -4.81
CA GLN A 453 -12.02 29.33 -3.99
C GLN A 453 -12.62 29.81 -2.66
N GLY A 454 -13.95 30.05 -2.61
CA GLY A 454 -14.62 30.46 -1.39
C GLY A 454 -14.61 29.43 -0.26
N HIS A 455 -14.25 28.18 -0.57
CA HIS A 455 -14.16 27.06 0.38
C HIS A 455 -12.72 26.53 0.52
N GLU A 456 -11.77 27.07 -0.24
CA GLU A 456 -10.35 26.71 -0.21
C GLU A 456 -9.57 27.65 0.72
N ASP A 457 -8.40 27.20 1.17
CA ASP A 457 -7.39 28.04 1.84
C ASP A 457 -7.90 28.75 3.10
N THR A 458 -8.90 28.17 3.78
CA THR A 458 -9.52 28.71 5.00
C THR A 458 -8.71 28.43 6.27
N GLN A 459 -7.79 27.46 6.21
CA GLN A 459 -6.85 27.11 7.28
C GLN A 459 -5.51 26.67 6.66
N LEU A 460 -4.50 26.38 7.49
CA LEU A 460 -3.15 26.03 7.02
C LEU A 460 -3.14 24.79 6.11
N GLN A 461 -3.94 23.79 6.49
CA GLN A 461 -4.10 22.56 5.72
C GLN A 461 -5.31 22.66 4.80
N ASN A 462 -5.23 22.00 3.66
CA ASN A 462 -6.29 21.91 2.66
C ASN A 462 -6.49 20.46 2.19
N HIS A 463 -7.61 20.25 1.51
CA HIS A 463 -7.98 18.99 0.89
C HIS A 463 -8.28 19.18 -0.59
N LEU A 464 -7.72 18.31 -1.42
CA LEU A 464 -7.96 18.27 -2.85
C LEU A 464 -8.63 16.96 -3.23
N VAL A 465 -9.78 17.08 -3.91
CA VAL A 465 -10.46 15.96 -4.54
C VAL A 465 -10.50 16.19 -6.04
N SER A 466 -9.97 15.23 -6.80
CA SER A 466 -10.05 15.23 -8.27
C SER A 466 -10.64 13.91 -8.75
N ILE A 467 -11.61 13.98 -9.65
CA ILE A 467 -12.14 12.80 -10.33
C ILE A 467 -12.09 12.98 -11.85
N THR A 468 -11.54 11.97 -12.52
CA THR A 468 -11.39 11.93 -13.98
C THR A 468 -11.83 10.57 -14.52
N ASN A 469 -12.24 10.52 -15.78
CA ASN A 469 -12.52 9.26 -16.47
C ASN A 469 -11.21 8.71 -17.04
N VAL A 470 -10.99 7.41 -16.92
CA VAL A 470 -9.89 6.75 -17.64
C VAL A 470 -10.24 6.74 -19.13
N LYS A 471 -9.27 7.11 -19.97
CA LYS A 471 -9.42 7.08 -21.44
C LYS A 471 -9.81 5.67 -21.90
N ALA A 472 -10.60 5.61 -22.98
CA ALA A 472 -11.16 4.34 -23.45
C ALA A 472 -10.06 3.33 -23.86
N GLY A 473 -10.33 2.05 -23.58
CA GLY A 473 -9.47 0.92 -23.95
C GLY A 473 -8.65 0.37 -22.78
N TRP A 474 -8.41 -0.95 -22.83
CA TRP A 474 -7.68 -1.66 -21.76
C TRP A 474 -6.22 -1.21 -21.65
N LEU A 475 -5.60 -0.72 -22.73
CA LEU A 475 -4.23 -0.20 -22.73
C LEU A 475 -4.04 0.92 -21.70
N ARG A 476 -4.93 1.92 -21.70
CA ARG A 476 -4.85 3.08 -20.80
C ARG A 476 -5.09 2.68 -19.35
N LEU A 477 -6.03 1.77 -19.12
CA LEU A 477 -6.29 1.23 -17.78
C LEU A 477 -5.10 0.41 -17.25
N LEU A 478 -4.51 -0.47 -18.06
CA LEU A 478 -3.34 -1.24 -17.65
C LEU A 478 -2.12 -0.34 -17.44
N THR A 479 -1.90 0.63 -18.32
CA THR A 479 -0.83 1.63 -18.17
C THR A 479 -0.99 2.40 -16.86
N LEU A 480 -2.19 2.94 -16.59
CA LEU A 480 -2.48 3.64 -15.34
C LEU A 480 -2.21 2.75 -14.13
N ARG A 481 -2.69 1.50 -14.13
CA ARG A 481 -2.43 0.55 -13.03
C ARG A 481 -0.94 0.29 -12.84
N ALA A 482 -0.18 0.08 -13.92
CA ALA A 482 1.27 -0.15 -13.85
C ALA A 482 2.01 1.07 -13.29
N VAL A 483 1.65 2.28 -13.74
CA VAL A 483 2.20 3.54 -13.21
C VAL A 483 1.88 3.70 -11.73
N LEU A 484 0.64 3.43 -11.30
CA LEU A 484 0.26 3.53 -9.89
C LEU A 484 0.99 2.50 -9.02
N VAL A 485 1.20 1.27 -9.51
CA VAL A 485 2.05 0.29 -8.81
C VAL A 485 3.47 0.81 -8.66
N ALA A 486 4.07 1.37 -9.71
CA ALA A 486 5.41 1.96 -9.65
C ALA A 486 5.47 3.13 -8.65
N ILE A 487 4.49 4.03 -8.65
CA ILE A 487 4.39 5.14 -7.69
C ILE A 487 4.25 4.62 -6.27
N ASN A 488 3.40 3.62 -6.03
CA ASN A 488 3.21 3.03 -4.71
C ASN A 488 4.49 2.39 -4.18
N LEU A 489 5.28 1.73 -5.05
CA LEU A 489 6.60 1.19 -4.69
C LEU A 489 7.57 2.32 -4.34
N LEU A 490 7.68 3.34 -5.19
CA LEU A 490 8.55 4.48 -4.94
C LEU A 490 8.16 5.21 -3.64
N ALA A 491 6.87 5.40 -3.37
CA ALA A 491 6.38 6.03 -2.16
C ALA A 491 6.78 5.24 -0.90
N ARG A 492 6.65 3.90 -0.94
CA ARG A 492 6.96 3.02 0.20
C ARG A 492 8.44 2.88 0.52
N PHE A 493 9.33 3.15 -0.43
CA PHE A 493 10.77 2.87 -0.29
C PHE A 493 11.67 4.08 -0.40
N VAL A 494 11.26 5.08 -1.19
CA VAL A 494 12.05 6.27 -1.49
C VAL A 494 11.47 7.49 -0.75
N ALA A 495 10.15 7.66 -0.80
CA ALA A 495 9.46 8.84 -0.28
C ALA A 495 9.05 8.70 1.20
N THR A 496 9.95 8.19 2.05
CA THR A 496 9.63 7.75 3.42
C THR A 496 9.92 8.77 4.51
N ARG A 497 10.52 9.91 4.15
CA ARG A 497 10.96 10.96 5.09
C ARG A 497 10.22 12.30 4.91
N GLY A 498 9.00 12.26 4.39
CA GLY A 498 8.19 13.47 4.14
C GLY A 498 8.63 14.28 2.95
N ASP A 499 9.31 13.62 2.01
CA ASP A 499 9.72 14.20 0.74
C ASP A 499 9.20 13.27 -0.37
N LEU A 500 8.32 13.81 -1.22
CA LEU A 500 7.95 13.19 -2.49
C LEU A 500 8.54 13.99 -3.64
N SER A 501 9.74 13.61 -4.09
CA SER A 501 10.42 14.28 -5.20
C SER A 501 10.68 15.77 -4.94
N GLY A 502 10.96 16.14 -3.69
CA GLY A 502 11.17 17.50 -3.21
C GLY A 502 9.90 18.18 -2.67
N ILE A 503 8.73 17.55 -2.71
CA ILE A 503 7.49 18.11 -2.17
C ILE A 503 7.34 17.69 -0.70
N VAL A 504 7.32 18.67 0.20
CA VAL A 504 7.33 18.48 1.66
C VAL A 504 6.05 18.97 2.34
N THR A 505 5.02 19.28 1.56
CA THR A 505 3.73 19.87 1.98
C THR A 505 2.60 18.85 2.06
N ILE A 506 2.82 17.61 1.60
CA ILE A 506 1.77 16.58 1.52
C ILE A 506 1.72 15.76 2.82
N HIS A 507 0.56 15.70 3.46
CA HIS A 507 0.28 14.80 4.60
C HIS A 507 -0.07 13.39 4.11
N PHE A 508 -1.06 13.30 3.22
CA PHE A 508 -1.52 12.06 2.62
C PHE A 508 -1.92 12.32 1.19
N ALA A 509 -1.51 11.47 0.26
CA ALA A 509 -2.02 11.48 -1.10
C ALA A 509 -2.34 10.07 -1.54
N ARG A 510 -3.47 9.88 -2.22
CA ARG A 510 -3.87 8.56 -2.74
C ARG A 510 -4.55 8.63 -4.08
N TRP A 511 -4.40 7.53 -4.80
CA TRP A 511 -5.04 7.27 -6.07
C TRP A 511 -5.91 6.04 -5.94
N VAL A 512 -7.17 6.16 -6.33
CA VAL A 512 -8.17 5.10 -6.27
C VAL A 512 -8.73 4.88 -7.67
N VAL A 513 -8.63 3.65 -8.17
CA VAL A 513 -9.18 3.28 -9.48
C VAL A 513 -10.57 2.70 -9.27
N LEU A 514 -11.59 3.50 -9.58
CA LEU A 514 -12.99 3.11 -9.51
C LEU A 514 -13.38 2.42 -10.83
N ALA A 515 -13.37 1.10 -10.86
CA ALA A 515 -13.71 0.33 -12.06
C ALA A 515 -14.89 -0.64 -11.83
N PRO A 516 -16.08 -0.14 -11.46
CA PRO A 516 -17.24 -1.01 -11.28
C PRO A 516 -17.65 -1.64 -12.63
N PRO A 517 -18.15 -2.90 -12.63
CA PRO A 517 -18.58 -3.56 -13.85
C PRO A 517 -19.62 -2.75 -14.62
N GLY A 518 -19.48 -2.69 -15.94
CA GLY A 518 -20.43 -1.99 -16.82
C GLY A 518 -20.32 -0.45 -16.83
N GLN A 519 -19.39 0.15 -16.08
CA GLN A 519 -19.16 1.59 -16.09
C GLN A 519 -17.74 1.92 -16.59
N THR A 520 -17.57 3.14 -17.11
CA THR A 520 -16.24 3.68 -17.44
C THR A 520 -15.39 3.77 -16.17
N PRO A 521 -14.18 3.19 -16.15
CA PRO A 521 -13.28 3.35 -15.01
C PRO A 521 -12.97 4.82 -14.76
N ARG A 522 -12.91 5.20 -13.49
CA ARG A 522 -12.57 6.56 -13.06
C ARG A 522 -11.34 6.52 -12.16
N LEU A 523 -10.53 7.57 -12.25
CA LEU A 523 -9.45 7.82 -11.32
C LEU A 523 -9.91 8.88 -10.33
N LEU A 524 -9.95 8.50 -9.05
CA LEU A 524 -10.16 9.41 -7.93
C LEU A 524 -8.80 9.69 -7.29
N PHE A 525 -8.45 10.96 -7.18
CA PHE A 525 -7.28 11.44 -6.46
C PHE A 525 -7.72 12.27 -5.26
N LEU A 526 -7.12 11.96 -4.11
CA LEU A 526 -7.43 12.59 -2.83
C LEU A 526 -6.10 12.99 -2.18
N SER A 527 -6.00 14.23 -1.74
CA SER A 527 -4.78 14.73 -1.08
C SER A 527 -5.09 15.69 0.06
N ASN A 528 -4.42 15.49 1.19
CA ASN A 528 -4.37 16.41 2.33
C ASN A 528 -2.99 17.07 2.34
N TYR A 529 -2.93 18.40 2.29
CA TYR A 529 -1.69 19.15 2.07
C TYR A 529 -1.66 20.51 2.78
N ASP A 530 -0.48 21.11 2.88
CA ASP A 530 -0.27 22.45 3.44
C ASP A 530 -0.30 23.55 2.39
N GLY A 531 -0.77 24.73 2.78
CA GLY A 531 -0.71 25.93 1.95
C GLY A 531 -1.77 25.96 0.86
N SER A 532 -1.63 26.90 -0.08
CA SER A 532 -2.67 27.15 -1.08
C SER A 532 -2.74 26.10 -2.18
N TRP A 533 -3.92 25.94 -2.79
CA TRP A 533 -4.09 25.12 -3.99
C TRP A 533 -3.10 25.47 -5.11
N GLU A 534 -2.85 26.77 -5.29
CA GLU A 534 -1.99 27.30 -6.35
C GLU A 534 -0.53 26.89 -6.16
N ASN A 535 -0.02 27.02 -4.93
CA ASN A 535 1.33 26.62 -4.57
C ASN A 535 1.47 25.10 -4.64
N TYR A 536 0.48 24.37 -4.12
CA TYR A 536 0.47 22.91 -4.13
C TYR A 536 0.61 22.35 -5.56
N LEU A 537 -0.25 22.78 -6.49
CA LEU A 537 -0.12 22.31 -7.88
C LEU A 537 1.13 22.84 -8.59
N GLY A 538 1.59 24.05 -8.28
CA GLY A 538 2.86 24.57 -8.77
C GLY A 538 4.04 23.65 -8.40
N GLU A 539 4.11 23.21 -7.14
CA GLU A 539 5.16 22.28 -6.68
C GLU A 539 5.15 20.96 -7.44
N PHE A 540 3.98 20.41 -7.79
CA PHE A 540 3.92 19.20 -8.63
C PHE A 540 4.40 19.43 -10.05
N VAL A 541 4.06 20.58 -10.65
CA VAL A 541 4.52 20.92 -12.00
C VAL A 541 6.04 21.07 -12.01
N ASP A 542 6.60 21.75 -11.02
CA ASP A 542 8.05 22.00 -10.98
C ASP A 542 8.85 20.75 -10.64
N ARG A 543 8.39 19.96 -9.67
CA ARG A 543 9.21 18.91 -9.04
C ARG A 543 8.81 17.48 -9.38
N ALA A 544 7.57 17.27 -9.81
CA ALA A 544 7.00 15.93 -10.02
C ALA A 544 6.24 15.77 -11.34
N SER A 545 6.48 16.65 -12.33
CA SER A 545 5.72 16.68 -13.60
C SER A 545 5.71 15.33 -14.33
N ASN A 546 6.81 14.58 -14.33
CA ASN A 546 6.84 13.26 -14.97
C ASN A 546 5.86 12.28 -14.32
N GLY A 547 5.83 12.21 -12.98
CA GLY A 547 4.91 11.33 -12.25
C GLY A 547 3.46 11.75 -12.46
N LEU A 548 3.19 13.06 -12.41
CA LEU A 548 1.86 13.62 -12.67
C LEU A 548 1.41 13.28 -14.10
N THR A 549 2.26 13.55 -15.08
CA THR A 549 1.95 13.29 -16.48
C THR A 549 1.73 11.79 -16.73
N ALA A 550 2.53 10.91 -16.13
CA ALA A 550 2.39 9.46 -16.27
C ALA A 550 1.03 8.93 -15.79
N VAL A 551 0.44 9.59 -14.78
CA VAL A 551 -0.88 9.22 -14.25
C VAL A 551 -1.99 9.80 -15.11
N TRP A 552 -2.05 11.14 -15.23
CA TRP A 552 -3.19 11.83 -15.81
C TRP A 552 -3.20 11.87 -17.34
N SER A 553 -2.10 11.54 -18.02
CA SER A 553 -2.13 11.30 -19.47
C SER A 553 -3.00 10.10 -19.85
N ASN A 554 -3.34 9.24 -18.90
CA ASN A 554 -4.28 8.14 -19.09
C ASN A 554 -5.75 8.52 -18.83
N THR A 555 -6.03 9.78 -18.49
CA THR A 555 -7.36 10.24 -18.07
C THR A 555 -7.89 11.38 -18.94
N GLN A 556 -9.21 11.59 -18.89
CA GLN A 556 -9.92 12.65 -19.60
C GLN A 556 -11.14 13.11 -18.77
N LEU A 557 -11.64 14.29 -19.05
CA LEU A 557 -12.90 14.79 -18.47
C LEU A 557 -14.10 14.35 -19.34
N ALA A 558 -15.32 14.56 -18.85
CA ALA A 558 -16.53 14.31 -19.64
C ALA A 558 -16.53 15.17 -20.92
N ALA A 559 -16.93 14.58 -22.05
CA ALA A 559 -16.98 15.21 -23.39
C ALA A 559 -15.63 15.50 -24.09
N ARG A 560 -14.68 14.56 -24.08
CA ARG A 560 -13.42 14.64 -24.86
C ARG A 560 -12.61 15.91 -24.55
N GLN A 561 -12.43 16.23 -23.28
CA GLN A 561 -11.42 17.23 -22.87
C GLN A 561 -10.26 16.46 -22.27
N GLY A 562 -9.14 16.46 -22.99
CA GLY A 562 -7.96 15.70 -22.62
C GLY A 562 -7.05 16.46 -21.67
N PHE A 563 -6.21 15.67 -21.00
CA PHE A 563 -5.00 16.15 -20.37
C PHE A 563 -4.07 16.81 -21.41
N PRO A 564 -3.23 17.80 -21.03
CA PRO A 564 -2.29 18.44 -21.97
C PRO A 564 -1.48 17.44 -22.79
N HIS A 565 -1.18 17.78 -24.04
CA HIS A 565 -0.46 16.90 -24.97
C HIS A 565 0.81 16.29 -24.35
N THR A 566 0.97 14.98 -24.49
CA THR A 566 2.11 14.24 -23.94
C THR A 566 2.84 13.49 -25.02
N ASP A 567 4.15 13.43 -24.88
CA ASP A 567 5.03 12.66 -25.73
C ASP A 567 5.77 11.58 -24.92
N TRP A 568 5.62 10.32 -25.37
CA TRP A 568 6.23 9.14 -24.74
C TRP A 568 5.78 8.98 -23.28
N LEU A 569 4.47 8.92 -23.07
CA LEU A 569 3.74 8.82 -21.80
C LEU A 569 3.89 10.03 -20.86
N PHE A 570 5.13 10.41 -20.56
CA PHE A 570 5.47 11.46 -19.60
C PHE A 570 6.81 12.17 -19.87
N LEU A 571 7.60 11.71 -20.84
CA LEU A 571 8.96 12.24 -21.04
C LEU A 571 8.96 13.68 -21.56
N ARG A 572 7.95 14.08 -22.34
CA ARG A 572 7.82 15.41 -22.93
C ARG A 572 6.37 15.91 -22.87
N GLY A 573 6.20 17.22 -22.71
CA GLY A 573 4.87 17.85 -22.59
C GLY A 573 4.18 17.56 -21.26
N GLY A 574 2.85 17.43 -21.31
CA GLY A 574 2.00 17.11 -20.19
C GLY A 574 1.84 18.26 -19.21
N SER A 575 2.02 17.99 -17.92
CA SER A 575 1.75 18.98 -16.87
C SER A 575 2.67 20.21 -16.89
N ARG A 576 3.73 20.19 -17.70
CA ARG A 576 4.61 21.34 -17.93
C ARG A 576 3.92 22.48 -18.66
N ASP A 577 2.83 22.24 -19.40
CA ASP A 577 1.88 23.29 -19.77
C ASP A 577 1.03 23.58 -18.53
N GLU A 578 1.60 24.35 -17.60
CA GLU A 578 1.07 24.59 -16.27
C GLU A 578 -0.36 25.16 -16.31
N GLN A 579 -0.60 26.14 -17.19
CA GLN A 579 -1.90 26.79 -17.30
C GLN A 579 -2.98 25.80 -17.74
N TRP A 580 -2.68 24.97 -18.76
CA TRP A 580 -3.63 23.96 -19.21
C TRP A 580 -3.82 22.88 -18.15
N PHE A 581 -2.74 22.41 -17.53
CA PHE A 581 -2.83 21.42 -16.47
C PHE A 581 -3.67 21.92 -15.28
N LYS A 582 -3.43 23.14 -14.79
CA LYS A 582 -4.21 23.74 -13.70
C LYS A 582 -5.68 23.90 -14.07
N ASN A 583 -6.00 24.29 -15.31
CA ASN A 583 -7.38 24.31 -15.80
C ASN A 583 -8.01 22.91 -15.81
N TYR A 584 -7.27 21.89 -16.27
CA TYR A 584 -7.72 20.50 -16.23
C TYR A 584 -7.98 20.03 -14.79
N ALA A 585 -7.07 20.36 -13.86
CA ALA A 585 -7.20 20.05 -12.44
C ALA A 585 -8.46 20.70 -11.85
N ARG A 586 -8.71 21.99 -12.12
CA ARG A 586 -9.92 22.72 -11.68
C ARG A 586 -11.21 22.08 -12.19
N LEU A 587 -11.27 21.67 -13.46
CA LEU A 587 -12.46 21.03 -14.02
C LEU A 587 -12.73 19.63 -13.44
N SER A 588 -11.66 18.92 -13.06
CA SER A 588 -11.76 17.62 -12.39
C SER A 588 -12.11 17.72 -10.90
N GLN A 589 -11.96 18.91 -10.32
CA GLN A 589 -12.05 19.11 -8.88
C GLN A 589 -13.49 18.96 -8.38
N ARG A 590 -13.65 18.37 -7.20
CA ARG A 590 -14.93 18.30 -6.49
C ARG A 590 -14.77 18.94 -5.12
N THR A 591 -15.83 19.58 -4.65
CA THR A 591 -15.90 20.10 -3.29
C THR A 591 -16.34 18.98 -2.36
N ASP A 592 -15.68 18.84 -1.22
CA ASP A 592 -16.21 18.04 -0.13
C ASP A 592 -17.49 18.67 0.44
N LEU A 593 -18.40 17.82 0.91
CA LEU A 593 -19.54 18.24 1.73
C LEU A 593 -19.14 18.42 3.19
N LEU A 594 -18.06 17.75 3.61
CA LEU A 594 -17.47 17.80 4.94
C LEU A 594 -16.01 17.36 4.85
N TRP A 595 -15.11 18.06 5.52
CA TRP A 595 -13.72 17.66 5.69
C TRP A 595 -13.22 17.94 7.11
N PHE A 596 -12.50 16.98 7.67
CA PHE A 596 -11.91 17.05 9.00
C PHE A 596 -10.39 16.91 8.92
N SER A 597 -9.70 17.74 9.69
CA SER A 597 -8.29 17.58 10.05
C SER A 597 -8.18 17.60 11.58
N ALA A 598 -7.44 16.63 12.13
CA ALA A 598 -7.18 16.53 13.56
C ALA A 598 -6.23 17.62 14.10
N TYR A 599 -5.30 18.09 13.28
CA TYR A 599 -4.26 19.04 13.67
C TYR A 599 -4.10 20.16 12.62
N PRO A 600 -5.16 20.95 12.37
CA PRO A 600 -5.25 21.88 11.23
C PRO A 600 -4.28 23.07 11.29
N HIS A 601 -3.54 23.20 12.39
CA HIS A 601 -2.55 24.25 12.65
C HIS A 601 -1.10 23.74 12.50
N LEU A 602 -0.89 22.45 12.25
CA LEU A 602 0.45 21.86 12.10
C LEU A 602 0.75 21.56 10.64
N SER A 603 1.77 22.23 10.08
CA SER A 603 2.28 21.86 8.77
C SER A 603 3.07 20.56 8.85
N MET A 604 3.25 19.88 7.71
CA MET A 604 4.18 18.77 7.56
C MET A 604 5.59 19.12 8.01
N LYS A 605 6.02 20.36 7.75
CA LYS A 605 7.32 20.86 8.23
C LYS A 605 7.37 20.94 9.75
N HIS A 606 6.31 21.42 10.41
CA HIS A 606 6.24 21.43 11.87
C HIS A 606 6.21 20.01 12.44
N ILE A 607 5.41 19.11 11.86
CA ILE A 607 5.34 17.72 12.30
C ILE A 607 6.72 17.05 12.21
N ALA A 608 7.39 17.19 11.06
CA ALA A 608 8.74 16.67 10.87
C ALA A 608 9.74 17.29 11.84
N ASN A 609 9.72 18.61 12.02
CA ASN A 609 10.64 19.31 12.91
C ASN A 609 10.44 18.93 14.38
N ASN A 610 9.19 18.80 14.84
CA ASN A 610 8.87 18.41 16.21
C ASN A 610 9.31 16.98 16.51
N ARG A 611 9.13 16.06 15.55
CA ARG A 611 9.64 14.70 15.64
C ARG A 611 11.17 14.68 15.77
N GLU A 612 11.87 15.40 14.90
CA GLU A 612 13.33 15.50 14.94
C GLU A 612 13.85 16.18 16.20
N PHE A 613 13.14 17.21 16.67
CA PHE A 613 13.42 17.86 17.95
C PHE A 613 13.36 16.85 19.10
N ARG A 614 12.26 16.07 19.18
CA ARG A 614 12.10 15.03 20.19
C ARG A 614 13.20 13.97 20.10
N LEU A 615 13.51 13.45 18.91
CA LEU A 615 14.54 12.44 18.75
C LEU A 615 15.91 12.92 19.22
N GLY A 616 16.22 14.21 19.06
CA GLY A 616 17.45 14.80 19.61
C GLY A 616 17.43 15.02 21.13
N LEU A 617 16.31 14.85 21.83
CA LEU A 617 16.31 14.80 23.30
C LEU A 617 16.83 13.46 23.84
N SER A 618 16.60 12.35 23.15
CA SER A 618 16.92 11.00 23.63
C SER A 618 18.08 10.30 22.90
N GLY A 619 18.44 10.74 21.69
CA GLY A 619 19.49 10.13 20.88
C GLY A 619 20.91 10.66 21.11
N GLU A 620 21.92 9.98 20.58
CA GLU A 620 23.26 10.55 20.41
C GLU A 620 23.22 11.60 19.29
N LEU A 621 23.81 12.78 19.52
CA LEU A 621 23.90 13.85 18.52
C LEU A 621 25.35 14.19 18.27
N THR A 622 25.69 14.40 17.01
CA THR A 622 27.01 14.91 16.59
C THR A 622 27.10 16.44 16.66
N ASP A 623 25.97 17.14 16.65
CA ASP A 623 25.91 18.61 16.64
C ASP A 623 24.68 19.11 17.42
N ALA A 624 24.88 19.43 18.70
CA ALA A 624 23.83 19.97 19.56
C ALA A 624 23.41 21.39 19.16
N ALA A 625 24.29 22.20 18.56
CA ALA A 625 23.99 23.57 18.18
C ALA A 625 22.98 23.60 17.03
N ARG A 626 23.19 22.76 16.00
CA ARG A 626 22.23 22.60 14.90
C ARG A 626 20.89 22.03 15.37
N TRP A 627 20.89 21.14 16.36
CA TRP A 627 19.64 20.63 16.94
C TRP A 627 18.89 21.72 17.70
N LEU A 628 19.58 22.56 18.48
CA LEU A 628 18.96 23.70 19.17
C LEU A 628 18.34 24.72 18.21
N GLN A 629 18.88 24.92 17.01
CA GLN A 629 18.27 25.79 15.97
C GLN A 629 16.92 25.31 15.46
N ARG A 630 16.49 24.10 15.82
CA ARG A 630 15.14 23.62 15.53
C ARG A 630 14.11 24.31 16.43
N LEU A 631 14.51 24.78 17.62
CA LEU A 631 13.74 25.61 18.55
C LEU A 631 13.71 27.04 18.03
#